data_AF-A0A522F4M8-F1
#
_entry.id   AF-A0A522F4M8-F1
#
_cell.length_a   1.000
_cell.length_b   1.000
_cell.length_c   1.000
_cell.angle_alpha   90.00
_cell.angle_beta   90.00
_cell.angle_gamma   90.00
#
_symmetry.space_group_name_H-M   'P 1'
#
loop_
_entity.id
_entity.type
_entity.pdbx_description
1 polymer ?
#
loop_
_entity_poly.entity_id
_entity_poly.type
_entity_poly.pdbx_seq_one_letter_code
_entity_poly.pdbx_strand_id
1 'polypeptide(L)'
;MKKYIFIFFLFSVAAILYLSFPINSKEHFVSIKENKFKLNGKDFYPVVVNYLATLRYDGKELWAGPATSYDADTLHNLLTKGSCLKGLRADLNLIKQMGFNAVRICGIGEEGADDNDRLSKISMMARYGRNQDTTVFLSSDEMYKKYFDALSGLFNEVNNAGLKSIFLVRTRPGVVTTEDHVKKTVTRFRNDTSIMAYDLYNEPLYFDHKERKKSEVNSIVKGWHKMFKMYAPNHLFTIGLEGIREVFEWDPNMLDMDFISLHPYEFEPGQVMNELYWYGNYITKPWIIGETAIPADNDSVTYEEQKQFANKTLKQAYNCGASGYSWWQYKDVDWHTYRANYMGVVTRTGEIKINKDNLQVQGTVKPVAEAFKKFIPFGKKDSCICLSNYYNYSEGKASRIIGHLIDEETEQPIKGGVVLGWDEHWVHSYHTVTKDDGSFEVLGVHPFYHWIATATMYEAVRDDFGPNSSKPGKDNIPTFDLGTLKVKKADL
;
A
#
# COMPACT_ATOMS: atom_id res chain seq x y z
N MET A 1 -33.65 25.52 48.87
CA MET A 1 -33.98 24.54 47.81
C MET A 1 -33.76 25.06 46.40
N LYS A 2 -34.40 26.16 45.96
CA LYS A 2 -34.28 26.68 44.57
C LYS A 2 -32.83 26.93 44.09
N LYS A 3 -31.96 27.46 44.96
CA LYS A 3 -30.53 27.69 44.64
C LYS A 3 -29.76 26.40 44.32
N TYR A 4 -30.06 25.31 45.01
CA TYR A 4 -29.36 24.03 44.84
C TYR A 4 -29.85 23.28 43.60
N ILE A 5 -31.14 23.41 43.23
CA ILE A 5 -31.69 22.84 41.99
C ILE A 5 -31.06 23.51 40.76
N PHE A 6 -30.89 24.83 40.78
CA PHE A 6 -30.25 25.56 39.68
C PHE A 6 -28.78 25.16 39.48
N ILE A 7 -28.03 24.99 40.57
CA ILE A 7 -26.63 24.53 40.51
C ILE A 7 -26.54 23.11 39.98
N PHE A 8 -27.42 22.20 40.43
CA PHE A 8 -27.47 20.83 39.92
C PHE A 8 -27.79 20.79 38.41
N PHE A 9 -28.71 21.64 37.94
CA PHE A 9 -29.07 21.71 36.53
C PHE A 9 -27.90 22.24 35.67
N LEU A 10 -27.20 23.28 36.13
CA LEU A 10 -25.98 23.77 35.46
C LEU A 10 -24.88 22.70 35.41
N PHE A 11 -24.66 21.96 36.49
CA PHE A 11 -23.71 20.85 36.50
C PHE A 11 -24.11 19.72 35.55
N SER A 12 -25.40 19.39 35.50
CA SER A 12 -25.93 18.36 34.60
C SER A 12 -25.81 18.77 33.14
N VAL A 13 -26.10 20.03 32.80
CA VAL A 13 -25.93 20.57 31.44
C VAL A 13 -24.46 20.65 31.05
N ALA A 14 -23.58 21.09 31.96
CA ALA A 14 -22.14 21.11 31.71
C ALA A 14 -21.56 19.70 31.55
N ALA A 15 -22.01 18.72 32.36
CA ALA A 15 -21.63 17.32 32.22
C ALA A 15 -22.16 16.71 30.92
N ILE A 16 -23.41 17.01 30.53
CA ILE A 16 -23.97 16.60 29.24
C ILE A 16 -23.15 17.23 28.11
N LEU A 17 -22.83 18.52 28.15
CA LEU A 17 -22.01 19.17 27.13
C LEU A 17 -20.58 18.59 27.08
N TYR A 18 -19.95 18.34 28.23
CA TYR A 18 -18.61 17.75 28.31
C TYR A 18 -18.57 16.29 27.82
N LEU A 19 -19.61 15.52 28.12
CA LEU A 19 -19.77 14.14 27.65
C LEU A 19 -20.24 14.07 26.18
N SER A 20 -20.95 15.11 25.69
CA SER A 20 -21.40 15.21 24.28
C SER A 20 -20.31 15.78 23.36
N PHE A 21 -19.37 16.54 23.92
CA PHE A 21 -18.16 17.03 23.26
C PHE A 21 -16.94 16.53 24.03
N PRO A 22 -16.66 15.20 24.01
CA PRO A 22 -15.38 14.75 24.50
C PRO A 22 -14.31 15.58 23.76
N ILE A 23 -13.48 16.28 24.52
CA ILE A 23 -12.27 16.92 24.02
C ILE A 23 -11.33 15.77 23.65
N ASN A 24 -11.68 15.01 22.61
CA ASN A 24 -10.74 14.19 21.88
C ASN A 24 -9.90 15.21 21.14
N SER A 25 -8.84 15.68 21.79
CA SER A 25 -7.84 16.47 21.12
C SER A 25 -7.30 15.58 20.00
N LYS A 26 -7.68 15.86 18.75
CA LYS A 26 -7.05 15.30 17.55
C LYS A 26 -5.58 15.72 17.42
N GLU A 27 -5.06 16.43 18.42
CA GLU A 27 -3.64 16.68 18.59
C GLU A 27 -2.88 15.35 18.49
N HIS A 28 -1.75 15.41 17.79
CA HIS A 28 -0.82 14.32 17.52
C HIS A 28 -1.28 13.22 16.56
N PHE A 29 -2.58 13.12 16.23
CA PHE A 29 -3.05 12.26 15.15
C PHE A 29 -2.81 12.90 13.78
N VAL A 30 -2.51 12.05 12.79
CA VAL A 30 -2.56 12.47 11.39
C VAL A 30 -4.02 12.43 10.94
N SER A 31 -4.47 13.46 10.24
CA SER A 31 -5.82 13.57 9.69
C SER A 31 -5.77 14.01 8.23
N ILE A 32 -6.89 13.93 7.51
CA ILE A 32 -6.99 14.46 6.15
C ILE A 32 -7.91 15.68 6.14
N LYS A 33 -7.44 16.77 5.52
CA LYS A 33 -8.24 17.96 5.25
C LYS A 33 -7.86 18.50 3.88
N GLU A 34 -8.86 18.77 3.03
CA GLU A 34 -8.65 19.31 1.68
C GLU A 34 -7.67 18.46 0.86
N ASN A 35 -7.84 17.12 0.88
CA ASN A 35 -6.98 16.15 0.21
C ASN A 35 -5.49 16.24 0.59
N LYS A 36 -5.19 16.64 1.82
CA LYS A 36 -3.83 16.65 2.36
C LYS A 36 -3.81 16.07 3.76
N PHE A 37 -2.74 15.34 4.09
CA PHE A 37 -2.53 14.95 5.47
C PHE A 37 -2.13 16.16 6.32
N LYS A 38 -2.62 16.18 7.55
CA LYS A 38 -2.35 17.20 8.56
C LYS A 38 -1.87 16.53 9.83
N LEU A 39 -0.80 17.06 10.42
CA LEU A 39 -0.34 16.69 11.76
C LEU A 39 -0.24 17.96 12.59
N ASN A 40 -0.97 18.03 13.70
CA ASN A 40 -1.04 19.24 14.56
C ASN A 40 -1.43 20.50 13.76
N GLY A 41 -2.38 20.37 12.84
CA GLY A 41 -2.87 21.46 11.98
C GLY A 41 -1.93 21.87 10.85
N LYS A 42 -0.70 21.33 10.76
CA LYS A 42 0.26 21.62 9.69
C LYS A 42 0.21 20.57 8.60
N ASP A 43 0.52 20.97 7.36
CA ASP A 43 0.70 20.03 6.25
C ASP A 43 1.73 18.96 6.65
N PHE A 44 1.35 17.72 6.48
CA PHE A 44 2.18 16.55 6.68
C PHE A 44 2.21 15.81 5.36
N TYR A 45 3.41 15.56 4.81
CA TYR A 45 3.56 14.72 3.63
C TYR A 45 4.32 13.47 4.07
N PRO A 46 3.65 12.31 4.22
CA PRO A 46 4.34 11.09 4.58
C PRO A 46 5.36 10.72 3.49
N VAL A 47 6.63 10.74 3.87
CA VAL A 47 7.74 10.13 3.13
C VAL A 47 8.07 8.86 3.88
N VAL A 48 7.60 7.76 3.33
CA VAL A 48 7.47 6.45 3.98
C VAL A 48 8.52 5.49 3.42
N VAL A 49 8.97 4.55 4.24
CA VAL A 49 9.68 3.37 3.77
C VAL A 49 9.01 2.12 4.32
N ASN A 50 8.89 1.09 3.50
CA ASN A 50 8.39 -0.21 3.95
C ASN A 50 9.43 -0.90 4.82
N TYR A 51 9.02 -1.30 6.03
CA TYR A 51 9.84 -1.91 7.04
C TYR A 51 9.25 -3.25 7.46
N LEU A 52 9.97 -4.32 7.20
CA LEU A 52 9.59 -5.67 7.57
C LEU A 52 9.93 -5.90 9.05
N ALA A 53 8.92 -6.24 9.84
CA ALA A 53 9.07 -6.66 11.22
C ALA A 53 8.68 -8.13 11.36
N THR A 54 9.31 -8.83 12.30
CA THR A 54 9.03 -10.25 12.57
C THR A 54 8.66 -10.45 14.02
N LEU A 55 7.65 -11.28 14.26
CA LEU A 55 7.28 -11.72 15.60
C LEU A 55 8.28 -12.75 16.12
N ARG A 56 8.72 -12.60 17.36
CA ARG A 56 9.63 -13.51 18.05
C ARG A 56 8.93 -14.18 19.21
N TYR A 57 9.33 -15.42 19.52
CA TYR A 57 8.76 -16.22 20.59
C TYR A 57 9.85 -17.05 21.27
N ASP A 58 9.84 -17.16 22.61
CA ASP A 58 10.72 -18.06 23.38
C ASP A 58 9.96 -19.16 24.14
N GLY A 59 8.69 -19.38 23.84
CA GLY A 59 7.85 -20.31 24.61
C GLY A 59 7.09 -19.63 25.75
N LYS A 60 7.44 -18.40 26.11
CA LYS A 60 6.83 -17.67 27.23
C LYS A 60 6.34 -16.28 26.83
N GLU A 61 7.17 -15.49 26.14
CA GLU A 61 6.90 -14.11 25.73
C GLU A 61 6.95 -13.95 24.21
N LEU A 62 6.22 -12.95 23.72
CA LEU A 62 6.29 -12.46 22.34
C LEU A 62 6.93 -11.08 22.31
N TRP A 63 7.72 -10.80 21.28
CA TRP A 63 8.26 -9.46 21.02
C TRP A 63 8.49 -9.23 19.52
N ALA A 64 8.55 -7.96 19.12
CA ALA A 64 8.89 -7.58 17.76
C ALA A 64 10.42 -7.50 17.58
N GLY A 65 10.90 -7.77 16.37
CA GLY A 65 12.27 -7.50 15.95
C GLY A 65 12.36 -7.18 14.46
N PRO A 66 13.54 -6.73 13.97
CA PRO A 66 13.79 -6.59 12.54
C PRO A 66 13.56 -7.93 11.84
N ALA A 67 13.16 -7.87 10.57
CA ALA A 67 12.98 -9.07 9.78
C ALA A 67 14.26 -9.89 9.66
N THR A 68 14.14 -11.21 9.73
CA THR A 68 15.29 -12.13 9.57
C THR A 68 15.92 -12.04 8.18
N SER A 69 15.14 -11.65 7.16
CA SER A 69 15.63 -11.51 5.78
C SER A 69 16.62 -10.37 5.59
N TYR A 70 16.66 -9.40 6.51
CA TYR A 70 17.57 -8.27 6.44
C TYR A 70 19.02 -8.63 6.72
N ASP A 71 19.30 -9.72 7.43
CA ASP A 71 20.67 -10.04 7.82
C ASP A 71 21.18 -11.27 7.07
N ALA A 72 22.44 -11.22 6.64
CA ALA A 72 23.09 -12.34 5.95
C ALA A 72 23.37 -13.53 6.90
N ASP A 73 23.64 -13.23 8.18
CA ASP A 73 24.31 -14.17 9.10
C ASP A 73 23.50 -14.48 10.38
N THR A 74 22.27 -13.97 10.52
CA THR A 74 21.53 -14.11 11.80
C THR A 74 20.91 -15.49 12.03
N LEU A 75 20.96 -16.40 11.06
CA LEU A 75 20.46 -17.78 11.22
C LEU A 75 21.09 -18.54 12.39
N HIS A 76 22.21 -18.05 12.95
CA HIS A 76 22.96 -18.75 14.00
C HIS A 76 22.88 -18.11 15.40
N ASN A 77 22.39 -16.88 15.53
CA ASN A 77 22.36 -16.17 16.81
C ASN A 77 21.00 -16.29 17.52
N LEU A 78 21.02 -16.59 18.82
CA LEU A 78 19.85 -16.47 19.69
C LEU A 78 19.56 -14.98 19.89
N LEU A 79 18.48 -14.49 19.28
CA LEU A 79 18.06 -13.11 19.42
C LEU A 79 17.15 -12.96 20.64
N THR A 80 17.60 -12.20 21.62
CA THR A 80 16.81 -11.85 22.82
C THR A 80 15.90 -10.66 22.56
N LYS A 81 14.85 -10.51 23.36
CA LYS A 81 13.97 -9.32 23.36
C LYS A 81 14.74 -8.00 23.37
N GLY A 82 15.72 -7.87 24.26
CA GLY A 82 16.56 -6.68 24.35
C GLY A 82 17.34 -6.40 23.07
N SER A 83 17.93 -7.44 22.46
CA SER A 83 18.67 -7.29 21.20
C SER A 83 17.78 -6.93 20.02
N CYS A 84 16.58 -7.51 19.92
CA CYS A 84 15.61 -7.19 18.87
C CYS A 84 15.12 -5.75 18.98
N LEU A 85 14.73 -5.30 20.17
CA LEU A 85 14.30 -3.92 20.39
C LEU A 85 15.43 -2.92 20.13
N LYS A 86 16.68 -3.26 20.49
CA LYS A 86 17.86 -2.46 20.13
C LYS A 86 18.05 -2.36 18.61
N GLY A 87 17.87 -3.47 17.88
CA GLY A 87 17.93 -3.51 16.42
C GLY A 87 16.84 -2.65 15.77
N LEU A 88 15.58 -2.80 16.21
CA LEU A 88 14.47 -1.95 15.76
C LEU A 88 14.79 -0.47 15.97
N ARG A 89 15.27 -0.11 17.17
CA ARG A 89 15.66 1.27 17.48
C ARG A 89 16.76 1.78 16.56
N ALA A 90 17.78 0.97 16.28
CA ALA A 90 18.87 1.34 15.39
C ALA A 90 18.36 1.62 13.97
N ASP A 91 17.54 0.71 13.43
CA ASP A 91 16.96 0.84 12.11
C ASP A 91 16.06 2.07 11.98
N LEU A 92 15.13 2.25 12.92
CA LEU A 92 14.16 3.36 12.88
C LEU A 92 14.87 4.72 13.02
N ASN A 93 15.94 4.81 13.82
CA ASN A 93 16.75 6.03 13.88
C ASN A 93 17.52 6.28 12.57
N LEU A 94 18.02 5.24 11.91
CA LEU A 94 18.67 5.39 10.60
C LEU A 94 17.65 5.83 9.53
N ILE A 95 16.46 5.23 9.50
CA ILE A 95 15.35 5.62 8.64
C ILE A 95 15.06 7.11 8.78
N LYS A 96 14.96 7.61 10.03
CA LYS A 96 14.78 9.04 10.29
C LYS A 96 15.91 9.90 9.72
N GLN A 97 17.16 9.47 9.85
CA GLN A 97 18.33 10.19 9.35
C GLN A 97 18.42 10.24 7.82
N MET A 98 17.84 9.24 7.13
CA MET A 98 17.75 9.18 5.67
C MET A 98 16.66 10.10 5.10
N GLY A 99 15.87 10.77 5.94
CA GLY A 99 14.87 11.76 5.52
C GLY A 99 13.42 11.27 5.55
N PHE A 100 13.19 10.00 5.90
CA PHE A 100 11.84 9.48 6.08
C PHE A 100 11.21 10.05 7.36
N ASN A 101 9.90 10.24 7.33
CA ASN A 101 9.12 10.70 8.48
C ASN A 101 8.03 9.72 8.92
N ALA A 102 7.88 8.61 8.18
CA ALA A 102 7.00 7.51 8.50
C ALA A 102 7.56 6.18 8.00
N VAL A 103 6.98 5.08 8.49
CA VAL A 103 7.26 3.70 8.06
C VAL A 103 5.96 2.97 7.77
N ARG A 104 5.95 2.11 6.75
CA ARG A 104 4.88 1.12 6.57
C ARG A 104 5.38 -0.19 7.16
N ILE A 105 4.75 -0.63 8.25
CA ILE A 105 5.15 -1.84 8.98
C ILE A 105 4.45 -3.04 8.35
N CYS A 106 5.26 -3.99 7.87
CA CYS A 106 4.80 -5.21 7.19
C CYS A 106 5.28 -6.47 7.92
N GLY A 107 4.67 -7.62 7.63
CA GLY A 107 5.01 -8.93 8.19
C GLY A 107 4.38 -9.21 9.56
N ILE A 108 4.71 -8.43 10.58
CA ILE A 108 4.29 -8.75 11.97
C ILE A 108 2.79 -8.66 12.22
N GLY A 109 2.05 -7.90 11.39
CA GLY A 109 0.60 -7.73 11.50
C GLY A 109 -0.22 -8.61 10.57
N GLU A 110 0.43 -9.44 9.75
CA GLU A 110 -0.22 -10.24 8.71
C GLU A 110 -0.47 -11.65 9.21
N GLU A 111 -1.72 -11.95 9.52
CA GLU A 111 -2.12 -13.25 10.05
C GLU A 111 -2.23 -14.34 8.98
N GLY A 112 -1.92 -15.55 9.39
CA GLY A 112 -2.33 -16.78 8.72
C GLY A 112 -3.76 -17.14 9.10
N ALA A 113 -4.61 -17.25 8.07
CA ALA A 113 -5.98 -17.75 8.13
C ALA A 113 -6.29 -18.46 6.80
N ASP A 114 -7.24 -19.40 6.83
CA ASP A 114 -7.77 -20.10 5.65
C ASP A 114 -8.92 -19.29 5.05
N ASP A 115 -8.78 -18.89 3.78
CA ASP A 115 -9.77 -18.10 3.05
C ASP A 115 -11.10 -18.84 2.83
N ASN A 116 -11.10 -20.18 2.92
CA ASN A 116 -12.30 -21.00 2.74
C ASN A 116 -13.05 -21.26 4.04
N ASP A 117 -12.46 -20.94 5.20
CA ASP A 117 -13.09 -21.10 6.50
C ASP A 117 -13.43 -19.74 7.12
N ARG A 118 -14.72 -19.40 7.09
CA ARG A 118 -15.24 -18.16 7.69
C ARG A 118 -14.86 -17.99 9.17
N LEU A 119 -14.63 -19.10 9.89
CA LEU A 119 -14.25 -19.13 11.30
C LEU A 119 -12.79 -19.58 11.51
N SER A 120 -11.94 -19.36 10.51
CA SER A 120 -10.55 -19.80 10.53
C SER A 120 -9.80 -19.31 11.78
N LYS A 121 -8.92 -20.16 12.31
CA LYS A 121 -8.09 -19.81 13.45
C LYS A 121 -7.03 -18.80 13.04
N ILE A 122 -6.94 -17.72 13.81
CA ILE A 122 -5.92 -16.70 13.61
C ILE A 122 -4.57 -17.19 14.13
N SER A 123 -3.57 -17.13 13.26
CA SER A 123 -2.20 -17.49 13.57
C SER A 123 -1.22 -16.43 13.10
N MET A 124 -0.10 -16.28 13.80
CA MET A 124 0.98 -15.38 13.42
C MET A 124 2.23 -16.21 13.12
N MET A 125 2.88 -15.90 12.00
CA MET A 125 4.22 -16.43 11.73
C MET A 125 5.21 -15.77 12.69
N ALA A 126 5.98 -16.59 13.39
CA ALA A 126 6.96 -16.13 14.36
C ALA A 126 8.27 -16.90 14.21
N ARG A 127 9.30 -16.41 14.89
CA ARG A 127 10.61 -17.06 14.96
C ARG A 127 10.93 -17.47 16.39
N TYR A 128 11.38 -18.71 16.57
CA TYR A 128 11.76 -19.30 17.85
C TYR A 128 13.26 -19.62 17.90
N GLY A 129 13.88 -19.42 19.06
CA GLY A 129 15.29 -19.77 19.29
C GLY A 129 16.25 -19.12 18.28
N ARG A 130 17.00 -19.95 17.55
CA ARG A 130 17.93 -19.53 16.48
C ARG A 130 17.19 -19.35 15.14
N ASN A 131 16.22 -18.45 15.10
CA ASN A 131 15.43 -18.10 13.90
C ASN A 131 14.65 -19.25 13.25
N GLN A 132 14.28 -20.29 14.00
CA GLN A 132 13.42 -21.35 13.49
C GLN A 132 12.01 -20.83 13.26
N ASP A 133 11.41 -21.17 12.12
CA ASP A 133 10.01 -20.85 11.85
C ASP A 133 9.08 -21.53 12.86
N THR A 134 8.11 -20.78 13.35
CA THR A 134 7.05 -21.30 14.21
C THR A 134 5.75 -20.54 13.97
N THR A 135 4.65 -21.14 14.38
CA THR A 135 3.32 -20.56 14.25
C THR A 135 2.72 -20.37 15.64
N VAL A 136 2.25 -19.15 15.91
CA VAL A 136 1.62 -18.80 17.19
C VAL A 136 0.13 -18.55 16.96
N PHE A 137 -0.71 -19.39 17.56
CA PHE A 137 -2.17 -19.21 17.48
C PHE A 137 -2.65 -18.19 18.50
N LEU A 138 -3.48 -17.24 18.07
CA LEU A 138 -4.11 -16.25 18.94
C LEU A 138 -5.44 -16.80 19.51
N SER A 139 -5.34 -17.88 20.28
CA SER A 139 -6.49 -18.67 20.75
C SER A 139 -7.06 -18.24 22.12
N SER A 140 -6.40 -17.32 22.82
CA SER A 140 -6.82 -16.86 24.16
C SER A 140 -6.50 -15.39 24.38
N ASP A 141 -7.15 -14.78 25.37
CA ASP A 141 -6.89 -13.39 25.78
C ASP A 141 -5.44 -13.20 26.26
N GLU A 142 -4.86 -14.22 26.89
CA GLU A 142 -3.45 -14.19 27.31
C GLU A 142 -2.51 -14.11 26.09
N MET A 143 -2.77 -14.90 25.06
CA MET A 143 -1.96 -14.86 23.83
C MET A 143 -2.14 -13.55 23.07
N TYR A 144 -3.36 -13.03 22.99
CA TYR A 144 -3.61 -11.69 22.47
C TYR A 144 -2.87 -10.62 23.26
N LYS A 145 -2.85 -10.71 24.59
CA LYS A 145 -2.10 -9.78 25.43
C LYS A 145 -0.60 -9.82 25.11
N LYS A 146 0.01 -11.01 25.01
CA LYS A 146 1.42 -11.16 24.65
C LYS A 146 1.73 -10.56 23.27
N TYR A 147 0.86 -10.83 22.29
CA TYR A 147 1.00 -10.27 20.94
C TYR A 147 0.88 -8.73 20.94
N PHE A 148 -0.10 -8.18 21.64
CA PHE A 148 -0.26 -6.73 21.75
C PHE A 148 0.85 -6.06 22.57
N ASP A 149 1.43 -6.73 23.56
CA ASP A 149 2.62 -6.25 24.25
C ASP A 149 3.83 -6.21 23.29
N ALA A 150 3.96 -7.17 22.38
CA ALA A 150 4.98 -7.16 21.32
C ALA A 150 4.81 -5.98 20.35
N LEU A 151 3.59 -5.74 19.85
CA LEU A 151 3.26 -4.61 18.99
C LEU A 151 3.46 -3.26 19.69
N SER A 152 3.08 -3.17 20.98
CA SER A 152 3.32 -1.96 21.78
C SER A 152 4.81 -1.63 21.86
N GLY A 153 5.67 -2.64 22.00
CA GLY A 153 7.13 -2.47 21.95
C GLY A 153 7.61 -1.89 20.62
N LEU A 154 7.07 -2.37 19.49
CA LEU A 154 7.39 -1.85 18.16
C LEU A 154 6.95 -0.39 17.98
N PHE A 155 5.68 -0.08 18.28
CA PHE A 155 5.14 1.27 18.13
C PHE A 155 5.81 2.30 19.04
N ASN A 156 6.24 1.88 20.24
CA ASN A 156 7.06 2.71 21.10
C ASN A 156 8.39 3.09 20.43
N GLU A 157 9.08 2.15 19.78
CA GLU A 157 10.33 2.47 19.07
C GLU A 157 10.10 3.35 17.83
N VAL A 158 8.99 3.16 17.11
CA VAL A 158 8.58 4.06 16.01
C VAL A 158 8.39 5.49 16.53
N ASN A 159 7.65 5.64 17.62
CA ASN A 159 7.39 6.93 18.24
C ASN A 159 8.68 7.58 18.77
N ASN A 160 9.56 6.80 19.43
CA ASN A 160 10.84 7.28 19.96
C ASN A 160 11.77 7.80 18.85
N ALA A 161 11.72 7.21 17.66
CA ALA A 161 12.45 7.69 16.48
C ALA A 161 11.83 8.97 15.86
N GLY A 162 10.66 9.41 16.33
CA GLY A 162 9.93 10.55 15.79
C GLY A 162 9.37 10.27 14.39
N LEU A 163 8.91 9.03 14.18
CA LEU A 163 8.25 8.55 12.97
C LEU A 163 6.76 8.30 13.22
N LYS A 164 5.95 8.30 12.16
CA LYS A 164 4.60 7.73 12.15
C LYS A 164 4.60 6.35 11.50
N SER A 165 3.59 5.52 11.76
CA SER A 165 3.43 4.22 11.10
C SER A 165 2.12 4.08 10.33
N ILE A 166 2.22 3.52 9.13
CA ILE A 166 1.12 2.81 8.48
C ILE A 166 1.27 1.35 8.87
N PHE A 167 0.29 0.76 9.56
CA PHE A 167 0.39 -0.63 10.02
C PHE A 167 -0.43 -1.55 9.13
N LEU A 168 0.25 -2.44 8.41
CA LEU A 168 -0.41 -3.51 7.66
C LEU A 168 -0.93 -4.55 8.64
N VAL A 169 -2.25 -4.63 8.77
CA VAL A 169 -2.96 -5.66 9.54
C VAL A 169 -4.00 -6.28 8.63
N ARG A 170 -3.77 -7.53 8.24
CA ARG A 170 -4.54 -8.12 7.16
C ARG A 170 -5.98 -8.39 7.60
N THR A 171 -6.90 -8.15 6.68
CA THR A 171 -8.31 -8.54 6.76
C THR A 171 -8.64 -9.28 5.47
N ARG A 172 -9.39 -10.38 5.57
CA ARG A 172 -9.74 -11.22 4.43
C ARG A 172 -11.24 -11.11 4.15
N PRO A 173 -11.65 -10.76 2.93
CA PRO A 173 -13.05 -10.74 2.55
C PRO A 173 -13.81 -12.02 2.93
N GLY A 174 -14.82 -11.90 3.80
CA GLY A 174 -15.67 -13.02 4.19
C GLY A 174 -15.13 -13.91 5.32
N VAL A 175 -13.93 -13.65 5.86
CA VAL A 175 -13.36 -14.37 7.01
C VAL A 175 -13.54 -13.56 8.28
N VAL A 176 -14.62 -13.84 9.01
CA VAL A 176 -15.07 -13.05 10.19
C VAL A 176 -14.00 -12.97 11.28
N THR A 177 -13.22 -14.03 11.47
CA THR A 177 -12.17 -14.04 12.50
C THR A 177 -11.03 -13.05 12.21
N THR A 178 -10.76 -12.72 10.95
CA THR A 178 -9.78 -11.67 10.58
C THR A 178 -10.34 -10.28 10.87
N GLU A 179 -11.62 -10.04 10.59
CA GLU A 179 -12.29 -8.79 10.97
C GLU A 179 -12.31 -8.61 12.50
N ASP A 180 -12.59 -9.68 13.25
CA ASP A 180 -12.51 -9.68 14.72
C ASP A 180 -11.09 -9.42 15.23
N HIS A 181 -10.07 -9.97 14.55
CA HIS A 181 -8.66 -9.69 14.85
C HIS A 181 -8.33 -8.21 14.65
N VAL A 182 -8.66 -7.64 13.49
CA VAL A 182 -8.49 -6.22 13.18
C VAL A 182 -9.22 -5.37 14.20
N LYS A 183 -10.48 -5.67 14.50
CA LYS A 183 -11.27 -4.97 15.52
C LYS A 183 -10.56 -4.95 16.88
N LYS A 184 -10.04 -6.10 17.35
CA LYS A 184 -9.29 -6.17 18.62
C LYS A 184 -8.03 -5.30 18.56
N THR A 185 -7.29 -5.37 17.46
CA THR A 185 -6.07 -4.60 17.22
C THR A 185 -6.33 -3.09 17.23
N VAL A 186 -7.25 -2.60 16.39
CA VAL A 186 -7.54 -1.15 16.29
C VAL A 186 -8.14 -0.62 17.60
N THR A 187 -8.94 -1.43 18.32
CA THR A 187 -9.47 -1.06 19.64
C THR A 187 -8.34 -0.93 20.67
N ARG A 188 -7.39 -1.87 20.68
CA ARG A 188 -6.27 -1.89 21.63
C ARG A 188 -5.35 -0.68 21.46
N PHE A 189 -5.17 -0.23 20.22
CA PHE A 189 -4.25 0.86 19.87
C PHE A 189 -4.95 2.16 19.50
N ARG A 190 -6.27 2.31 19.68
CA ARG A 190 -7.07 3.49 19.26
C ARG A 190 -6.55 4.87 19.68
N ASN A 191 -5.73 4.92 20.75
CA ASN A 191 -5.14 6.14 21.29
C ASN A 191 -3.65 6.28 20.98
N ASP A 192 -3.05 5.32 20.29
CA ASP A 192 -1.64 5.33 19.92
C ASP A 192 -1.44 6.25 18.72
N THR A 193 -0.88 7.43 18.98
CA THR A 193 -0.66 8.45 17.95
C THR A 193 0.53 8.14 17.05
N SER A 194 1.37 7.15 17.38
CA SER A 194 2.46 6.72 16.48
C SER A 194 1.89 6.11 15.20
N ILE A 195 0.74 5.44 15.30
CA ILE A 195 0.01 4.91 14.16
C ILE A 195 -0.77 6.06 13.50
N MET A 196 -0.48 6.33 12.23
CA MET A 196 -1.26 7.29 11.43
C MET A 196 -2.38 6.61 10.66
N ALA A 197 -2.14 5.39 10.19
CA ALA A 197 -3.10 4.65 9.38
C ALA A 197 -2.97 3.14 9.58
N TYR A 198 -4.04 2.41 9.26
CA TYR A 198 -4.01 0.97 9.07
C TYR A 198 -4.24 0.67 7.59
N ASP A 199 -3.38 -0.18 7.05
CA ASP A 199 -3.55 -0.79 5.75
C ASP A 199 -4.16 -2.16 5.99
N LEU A 200 -5.40 -2.39 5.54
CA LEU A 200 -6.11 -3.62 5.89
C LEU A 200 -5.91 -4.75 4.89
N TYR A 201 -5.43 -4.47 3.68
CA TYR A 201 -5.23 -5.52 2.69
C TYR A 201 -4.13 -5.10 1.72
N ASN A 202 -3.10 -5.92 1.63
CA ASN A 202 -2.03 -5.75 0.65
C ASN A 202 -2.43 -6.40 -0.67
N GLU A 203 -2.36 -5.64 -1.74
CA GLU A 203 -2.48 -5.99 -3.16
C GLU A 203 -3.57 -7.02 -3.46
N PRO A 204 -4.86 -6.66 -3.29
CA PRO A 204 -5.97 -7.57 -3.56
C PRO A 204 -5.89 -8.22 -4.94
N LEU A 205 -5.36 -7.52 -5.96
CA LEU A 205 -5.12 -8.10 -7.29
C LEU A 205 -4.37 -9.45 -7.27
N TYR A 206 -3.46 -9.66 -6.33
CA TYR A 206 -2.67 -10.89 -6.20
C TYR A 206 -3.18 -11.82 -5.10
N PHE A 207 -3.80 -11.27 -4.06
CA PHE A 207 -4.12 -12.01 -2.83
C PHE A 207 -5.61 -12.25 -2.60
N ASP A 208 -6.50 -11.70 -3.42
CA ASP A 208 -7.92 -12.06 -3.45
C ASP A 208 -8.15 -13.08 -4.56
N HIS A 209 -8.32 -14.35 -4.17
CA HIS A 209 -8.42 -15.46 -5.11
C HIS A 209 -9.81 -15.58 -5.77
N LYS A 210 -10.77 -14.74 -5.38
CA LYS A 210 -12.13 -14.75 -5.92
C LYS A 210 -12.31 -13.55 -6.85
N GLU A 211 -12.76 -13.77 -8.08
CA GLU A 211 -13.24 -12.70 -8.96
C GLU A 211 -14.50 -12.07 -8.35
N ARG A 212 -14.46 -10.76 -8.12
CA ARG A 212 -15.56 -10.03 -7.49
C ARG A 212 -16.11 -8.95 -8.41
N LYS A 213 -17.41 -8.72 -8.28
CA LYS A 213 -18.02 -7.49 -8.80
C LYS A 213 -17.62 -6.31 -7.93
N LYS A 214 -17.46 -5.14 -8.54
CA LYS A 214 -17.12 -3.92 -7.82
C LYS A 214 -18.13 -3.56 -6.72
N SER A 215 -19.41 -3.85 -6.94
CA SER A 215 -20.48 -3.64 -5.93
C SER A 215 -20.32 -4.54 -4.69
N GLU A 216 -19.82 -5.77 -4.85
CA GLU A 216 -19.47 -6.67 -3.75
C GLU A 216 -18.29 -6.09 -2.96
N VAL A 217 -17.22 -5.69 -3.64
CA VAL A 217 -16.03 -5.08 -3.02
C VAL A 217 -16.40 -3.81 -2.25
N ASN A 218 -17.17 -2.91 -2.86
CA ASN A 218 -17.66 -1.70 -2.21
C ASN A 218 -18.46 -2.01 -0.93
N SER A 219 -19.32 -3.03 -0.95
CA SER A 219 -20.08 -3.45 0.23
C SER A 219 -19.19 -3.97 1.36
N ILE A 220 -18.15 -4.75 1.01
CA ILE A 220 -17.16 -5.26 1.96
C ILE A 220 -16.41 -4.10 2.61
N VAL A 221 -15.86 -3.18 1.80
CA VAL A 221 -15.06 -2.07 2.31
C VAL A 221 -15.88 -1.07 3.11
N LYS A 222 -17.15 -0.81 2.74
CA LYS A 222 -18.08 -0.04 3.59
C LYS A 222 -18.26 -0.68 4.98
N GLY A 223 -18.30 -2.02 5.05
CA GLY A 223 -18.33 -2.77 6.30
C GLY A 223 -17.07 -2.54 7.14
N TRP A 224 -15.90 -2.66 6.54
CA TRP A 224 -14.61 -2.41 7.21
C TRP A 224 -14.47 -0.96 7.68
N HIS A 225 -14.86 0.01 6.86
CA HIS A 225 -14.85 1.42 7.21
C HIS A 225 -15.76 1.72 8.42
N LYS A 226 -16.98 1.17 8.42
CA LYS A 226 -17.91 1.30 9.55
C LYS A 226 -17.32 0.72 10.85
N MET A 227 -16.71 -0.46 10.78
CA MET A 227 -16.00 -1.05 11.92
C MET A 227 -14.88 -0.10 12.39
N PHE A 228 -14.07 0.39 11.45
CA PHE A 228 -12.93 1.23 11.77
C PHE A 228 -13.33 2.54 12.46
N LYS A 229 -14.33 3.25 11.92
CA LYS A 229 -14.85 4.49 12.53
C LYS A 229 -15.52 4.26 13.89
N MET A 230 -16.04 3.05 14.16
CA MET A 230 -16.59 2.71 15.47
C MET A 230 -15.49 2.51 16.53
N TYR A 231 -14.39 1.85 16.19
CA TYR A 231 -13.40 1.38 17.17
C TYR A 231 -12.12 2.23 17.23
N ALA A 232 -11.75 2.91 16.15
CA ALA A 232 -10.58 3.78 16.04
C ALA A 232 -10.84 5.05 15.18
N PRO A 233 -11.80 5.91 15.57
CA PRO A 233 -12.26 7.04 14.75
C PRO A 233 -11.20 8.12 14.45
N ASN A 234 -10.08 8.15 15.19
CA ASN A 234 -9.02 9.13 15.03
C ASN A 234 -7.88 8.67 14.12
N HIS A 235 -7.85 7.38 13.76
CA HIS A 235 -6.89 6.84 12.81
C HIS A 235 -7.44 6.90 11.38
N LEU A 236 -6.54 6.80 10.42
CA LEU A 236 -6.88 6.66 9.01
C LEU A 236 -6.90 5.18 8.61
N PHE A 237 -7.67 4.88 7.58
CA PHE A 237 -7.80 3.56 6.99
C PHE A 237 -7.51 3.61 5.49
N THR A 238 -6.74 2.64 5.00
CA THR A 238 -6.43 2.42 3.58
C THR A 238 -6.35 0.92 3.24
N ILE A 239 -6.19 0.65 1.95
CA ILE A 239 -5.87 -0.65 1.35
C ILE A 239 -4.71 -0.38 0.38
N GLY A 240 -3.66 -1.19 0.46
CA GLY A 240 -2.56 -1.19 -0.50
C GLY A 240 -2.98 -1.86 -1.80
N LEU A 241 -3.34 -1.07 -2.81
CA LEU A 241 -3.69 -1.51 -4.15
C LEU A 241 -2.42 -1.67 -5.00
N GLU A 242 -2.37 -2.65 -5.90
CA GLU A 242 -1.21 -2.82 -6.80
C GLU A 242 -0.99 -1.57 -7.65
N GLY A 243 -2.01 -1.13 -8.39
CA GLY A 243 -1.83 -0.09 -9.40
C GLY A 243 -3.06 0.11 -10.25
N ILE A 244 -2.87 0.60 -11.47
CA ILE A 244 -3.99 0.98 -12.36
C ILE A 244 -4.94 -0.19 -12.65
N ARG A 245 -4.45 -1.43 -12.63
CA ARG A 245 -5.25 -2.64 -12.89
C ARG A 245 -6.30 -2.93 -11.81
N GLU A 246 -6.15 -2.36 -10.62
CA GLU A 246 -7.12 -2.53 -9.53
C GLU A 246 -8.49 -1.93 -9.89
N VAL A 247 -8.54 -1.05 -10.90
CA VAL A 247 -9.79 -0.54 -11.46
C VAL A 247 -10.74 -1.63 -11.95
N PHE A 248 -10.30 -2.87 -12.22
CA PHE A 248 -11.20 -3.93 -12.68
C PHE A 248 -12.12 -4.46 -11.56
N GLU A 249 -11.65 -4.48 -10.31
CA GLU A 249 -12.40 -5.04 -9.18
C GLU A 249 -12.36 -4.12 -7.95
N TRP A 250 -11.15 -3.82 -7.45
CA TRP A 250 -10.89 -2.96 -6.29
C TRP A 250 -10.71 -1.49 -6.68
N ASP A 251 -11.72 -0.95 -7.37
CA ASP A 251 -11.69 0.38 -7.97
C ASP A 251 -11.45 1.50 -6.94
N PRO A 252 -10.34 2.26 -7.03
CA PRO A 252 -9.94 3.24 -6.01
C PRO A 252 -11.01 4.31 -5.76
N ASN A 253 -11.80 4.68 -6.76
CA ASN A 253 -12.85 5.69 -6.58
C ASN A 253 -14.09 5.13 -5.88
N MET A 254 -14.29 3.82 -5.84
CA MET A 254 -15.43 3.16 -5.18
C MET A 254 -15.15 2.76 -3.73
N LEU A 255 -13.89 2.50 -3.37
CA LEU A 255 -13.54 2.00 -2.03
C LEU A 255 -13.74 3.05 -0.92
N ASP A 256 -14.63 2.79 0.04
CA ASP A 256 -14.92 3.71 1.15
C ASP A 256 -13.76 3.74 2.18
N MET A 257 -12.72 4.52 1.88
CA MET A 257 -11.47 4.62 2.66
C MET A 257 -11.06 6.08 2.84
N ASP A 258 -10.17 6.35 3.81
CA ASP A 258 -9.69 7.72 4.05
C ASP A 258 -8.71 8.19 2.95
N PHE A 259 -7.89 7.28 2.42
CA PHE A 259 -6.99 7.52 1.29
C PHE A 259 -6.64 6.22 0.55
N ILE A 260 -6.12 6.34 -0.68
CA ILE A 260 -5.67 5.22 -1.51
C ILE A 260 -4.16 5.05 -1.40
N SER A 261 -3.67 3.82 -1.28
CA SER A 261 -2.26 3.46 -1.32
C SER A 261 -1.98 2.62 -2.56
N LEU A 262 -1.12 3.06 -3.48
CA LEU A 262 -0.85 2.37 -4.77
C LEU A 262 0.58 1.86 -4.85
N HIS A 263 0.79 0.67 -5.40
CA HIS A 263 2.05 -0.07 -5.38
C HIS A 263 2.68 -0.26 -6.79
N PRO A 264 2.80 0.78 -7.64
CA PRO A 264 3.26 0.59 -9.00
C PRO A 264 4.73 0.20 -9.03
N TYR A 265 5.05 -0.88 -9.74
CA TYR A 265 6.42 -1.28 -10.04
C TYR A 265 6.72 -1.19 -11.54
N GLU A 266 7.96 -0.84 -11.87
CA GLU A 266 8.38 -0.74 -13.27
C GLU A 266 8.66 -2.13 -13.84
N PHE A 267 7.85 -2.55 -14.80
CA PHE A 267 8.10 -3.72 -15.65
C PHE A 267 8.46 -3.29 -17.08
N GLU A 268 7.91 -2.17 -17.53
CA GLU A 268 8.22 -1.51 -18.79
C GLU A 268 8.74 -0.09 -18.54
N PRO A 269 9.68 0.45 -19.36
CA PRO A 269 10.23 1.78 -19.18
C PRO A 269 9.15 2.88 -19.11
N GLY A 270 9.17 3.67 -18.05
CA GLY A 270 8.25 4.78 -17.82
C GLY A 270 6.88 4.37 -17.27
N GLN A 271 6.62 3.08 -17.03
CA GLN A 271 5.32 2.59 -16.55
C GLN A 271 4.88 3.33 -15.28
N VAL A 272 5.73 3.38 -14.25
CA VAL A 272 5.38 4.04 -12.98
C VAL A 272 5.05 5.52 -13.17
N MET A 273 5.78 6.22 -14.04
CA MET A 273 5.54 7.64 -14.32
C MET A 273 4.20 7.88 -15.04
N ASN A 274 3.84 6.98 -15.95
CA ASN A 274 2.57 7.00 -16.66
C ASN A 274 1.40 6.65 -15.75
N GLU A 275 1.56 5.66 -14.87
CA GLU A 275 0.56 5.34 -13.86
C GLU A 275 0.35 6.51 -12.88
N LEU A 276 1.43 7.17 -12.43
CA LEU A 276 1.35 8.41 -11.63
C LEU A 276 0.55 9.52 -12.35
N TYR A 277 0.74 9.66 -13.66
CA TYR A 277 -0.05 10.59 -14.46
C TYR A 277 -1.53 10.20 -14.51
N TRP A 278 -1.84 8.92 -14.70
CA TRP A 278 -3.22 8.44 -14.66
C TRP A 278 -3.84 8.67 -13.26
N TYR A 279 -3.15 8.34 -12.17
CA TYR A 279 -3.65 8.58 -10.81
C TYR A 279 -4.01 10.06 -10.58
N GLY A 280 -3.14 10.97 -11.00
CA GLY A 280 -3.37 12.42 -10.86
C GLY A 280 -4.56 12.96 -11.65
N ASN A 281 -5.02 12.25 -12.68
CA ASN A 281 -6.16 12.65 -13.51
C ASN A 281 -7.46 11.96 -13.12
N TYR A 282 -7.40 10.69 -12.68
CA TYR A 282 -8.59 9.86 -12.54
C TYR A 282 -8.87 9.39 -11.11
N ILE A 283 -7.93 9.50 -10.16
CA ILE A 283 -8.20 9.21 -8.75
C ILE A 283 -8.68 10.49 -8.06
N THR A 284 -9.89 10.44 -7.50
CA THR A 284 -10.57 11.59 -6.90
C THR A 284 -10.34 11.74 -5.40
N LYS A 285 -9.81 10.68 -4.77
CA LYS A 285 -9.51 10.62 -3.34
C LYS A 285 -8.05 11.01 -3.07
N PRO A 286 -7.72 11.43 -1.83
CA PRO A 286 -6.32 11.53 -1.42
C PRO A 286 -5.64 10.18 -1.67
N TRP A 287 -4.45 10.21 -2.26
CA TRP A 287 -3.70 8.99 -2.57
C TRP A 287 -2.22 9.17 -2.29
N ILE A 288 -1.54 8.05 -2.04
CA ILE A 288 -0.10 7.96 -1.87
C ILE A 288 0.44 6.86 -2.77
N ILE A 289 1.73 6.91 -3.08
CA ILE A 289 2.44 5.68 -3.40
C ILE A 289 2.70 4.93 -2.09
N GLY A 290 2.24 3.69 -2.00
CA GLY A 290 2.42 2.77 -0.87
C GLY A 290 3.64 1.88 -1.00
N GLU A 291 3.97 1.51 -2.24
CA GLU A 291 5.17 0.77 -2.60
C GLU A 291 5.61 1.15 -4.01
N THR A 292 6.93 1.24 -4.21
CA THR A 292 7.55 1.28 -5.54
C THR A 292 9.04 1.17 -5.35
N ALA A 293 9.74 0.66 -6.36
CA ALA A 293 11.19 0.53 -6.37
C ALA A 293 11.71 0.11 -7.74
N ILE A 294 13.02 0.21 -7.91
CA ILE A 294 13.76 -0.66 -8.83
C ILE A 294 14.91 -1.35 -8.08
N PRO A 295 15.24 -2.61 -8.43
CA PRO A 295 16.37 -3.30 -7.84
C PRO A 295 17.69 -2.67 -8.29
N ALA A 296 18.65 -2.53 -7.37
CA ALA A 296 20.01 -2.15 -7.71
C ALA A 296 21.03 -2.82 -6.79
N ASP A 297 21.97 -3.54 -7.40
CA ASP A 297 23.08 -4.26 -6.78
C ASP A 297 24.44 -3.57 -7.04
N ASN A 298 24.43 -2.49 -7.83
CA ASN A 298 25.62 -1.77 -8.31
C ASN A 298 26.48 -2.56 -9.31
N ASP A 299 25.87 -3.52 -10.01
CA ASP A 299 26.44 -4.26 -11.13
C ASP A 299 25.46 -4.26 -12.31
N SER A 300 24.36 -5.03 -12.19
CA SER A 300 23.33 -5.12 -13.23
C SER A 300 22.51 -3.84 -13.34
N VAL A 301 22.22 -3.22 -12.20
CA VAL A 301 21.61 -1.89 -12.11
C VAL A 301 22.39 -1.08 -11.09
N THR A 302 22.85 0.10 -11.50
CA THR A 302 23.67 0.97 -10.67
C THR A 302 22.85 1.62 -9.55
N TYR A 303 23.51 1.95 -8.44
CA TYR A 303 22.84 2.73 -7.38
C TYR A 303 22.43 4.14 -7.83
N GLU A 304 23.12 4.70 -8.84
CA GLU A 304 22.75 6.00 -9.39
C GLU A 304 21.46 5.90 -10.22
N GLU A 305 21.23 4.81 -10.97
CA GLU A 305 19.95 4.56 -11.64
C GLU A 305 18.80 4.45 -10.63
N GLN A 306 18.98 3.72 -9.53
CA GLN A 306 17.98 3.63 -8.46
C GLN A 306 17.67 5.02 -7.85
N LYS A 307 18.71 5.82 -7.61
CA LYS A 307 18.56 7.20 -7.13
C LYS A 307 17.84 8.10 -8.15
N GLN A 308 18.15 7.98 -9.44
CA GLN A 308 17.47 8.72 -10.49
C GLN A 308 16.00 8.34 -10.60
N PHE A 309 15.68 7.04 -10.50
CA PHE A 309 14.30 6.55 -10.46
C PHE A 309 13.55 7.15 -9.27
N ALA A 310 14.12 7.10 -8.06
CA ALA A 310 13.51 7.70 -6.87
C ALA A 310 13.27 9.21 -7.04
N ASN A 311 14.25 9.96 -7.54
CA ASN A 311 14.09 11.40 -7.80
C ASN A 311 12.96 11.70 -8.80
N LYS A 312 12.88 10.94 -9.90
CA LYS A 312 11.87 11.11 -10.94
C LYS A 312 10.47 10.84 -10.39
N THR A 313 10.27 9.69 -9.74
CA THR A 313 8.95 9.25 -9.27
C THR A 313 8.48 10.02 -8.03
N LEU A 314 9.37 10.40 -7.10
CA LEU A 314 9.03 11.31 -6.00
C LEU A 314 8.50 12.65 -6.54
N LYS A 315 9.22 13.25 -7.49
CA LYS A 315 8.84 14.53 -8.09
C LYS A 315 7.53 14.42 -8.85
N GLN A 316 7.39 13.37 -9.68
CA GLN A 316 6.17 13.13 -10.45
C GLN A 316 4.97 12.90 -9.55
N ALA A 317 5.07 12.07 -8.51
CA ALA A 317 3.98 11.83 -7.57
C ALA A 317 3.51 13.14 -6.93
N TYR A 318 4.44 13.95 -6.44
CA TYR A 318 4.13 15.27 -5.87
C TYR A 318 3.43 16.20 -6.86
N ASN A 319 3.95 16.29 -8.09
CA ASN A 319 3.39 17.13 -9.15
C ASN A 319 2.01 16.65 -9.62
N CYS A 320 1.76 15.33 -9.62
CA CYS A 320 0.48 14.72 -9.97
C CYS A 320 -0.52 14.72 -8.81
N GLY A 321 -0.19 15.33 -7.66
CA GLY A 321 -1.15 15.52 -6.59
C GLY A 321 -1.16 14.43 -5.52
N ALA A 322 -0.17 13.51 -5.52
CA ALA A 322 0.02 12.59 -4.42
C ALA A 322 0.10 13.35 -3.09
N SER A 323 -0.51 12.77 -2.06
CA SER A 323 -0.46 13.27 -0.69
C SER A 323 0.70 12.68 0.10
N GLY A 324 1.44 11.71 -0.47
CA GLY A 324 2.49 10.96 0.20
C GLY A 324 3.22 10.04 -0.78
N TYR A 325 4.36 9.50 -0.34
CA TYR A 325 5.16 8.57 -1.13
C TYR A 325 5.87 7.58 -0.23
N SER A 326 5.88 6.31 -0.63
CA SER A 326 6.49 5.21 0.10
C SER A 326 7.43 4.42 -0.81
N TRP A 327 8.58 4.05 -0.28
CA TRP A 327 9.58 3.24 -0.98
C TRP A 327 9.55 1.80 -0.50
N TRP A 328 9.61 0.85 -1.44
CA TRP A 328 9.91 -0.54 -1.12
C TRP A 328 11.41 -0.77 -1.35
N GLN A 329 12.23 -1.05 -0.36
CA GLN A 329 11.97 -1.20 1.06
C GLN A 329 13.14 -0.65 1.88
N TYR A 330 13.13 -0.81 3.20
CA TYR A 330 14.19 -0.28 4.06
C TYR A 330 15.56 -0.88 3.74
N LYS A 331 15.64 -2.21 3.67
CA LYS A 331 16.91 -2.92 3.53
C LYS A 331 16.76 -4.05 2.52
N ASP A 332 17.84 -4.33 1.80
CA ASP A 332 17.93 -5.46 0.89
C ASP A 332 17.65 -6.78 1.63
N VAL A 333 17.14 -7.77 0.91
CA VAL A 333 16.72 -9.08 1.44
C VAL A 333 17.32 -10.24 0.65
N ASP A 334 17.16 -11.46 1.17
CA ASP A 334 17.41 -12.70 0.43
C ASP A 334 16.14 -13.51 0.28
N TRP A 335 15.45 -13.32 -0.83
CA TRP A 335 14.34 -14.14 -1.27
C TRP A 335 14.68 -14.88 -2.56
N HIS A 336 15.98 -15.03 -2.85
CA HIS A 336 16.51 -15.74 -4.00
C HIS A 336 15.97 -15.25 -5.37
N THR A 337 15.55 -13.99 -5.45
CA THR A 337 15.14 -13.36 -6.71
C THR A 337 15.78 -11.98 -6.82
N TYR A 338 16.46 -11.70 -7.94
CA TYR A 338 17.16 -10.43 -8.15
C TYR A 338 16.25 -9.22 -7.91
N ARG A 339 15.05 -9.25 -8.51
CA ARG A 339 14.12 -8.12 -8.45
C ARG A 339 13.69 -7.79 -7.02
N ALA A 340 13.43 -8.78 -6.17
CA ALA A 340 12.98 -8.51 -4.81
C ALA A 340 14.14 -8.25 -3.82
N ASN A 341 15.33 -8.80 -4.09
CA ASN A 341 16.46 -8.73 -3.17
C ASN A 341 17.07 -7.33 -3.03
N TYR A 342 17.08 -6.54 -4.10
CA TYR A 342 17.94 -5.34 -4.20
C TYR A 342 17.20 -4.00 -4.22
N MET A 343 15.93 -3.99 -3.79
CA MET A 343 15.09 -2.79 -3.75
C MET A 343 15.33 -1.91 -2.50
N GLY A 344 16.13 -2.38 -1.53
CA GLY A 344 16.38 -1.68 -0.27
C GLY A 344 17.13 -0.36 -0.43
N VAL A 345 16.92 0.58 0.50
CA VAL A 345 17.77 1.79 0.65
C VAL A 345 19.04 1.54 1.47
N VAL A 346 19.13 0.39 2.14
CA VAL A 346 20.30 -0.11 2.87
C VAL A 346 20.68 -1.48 2.31
N THR A 347 21.97 -1.75 2.11
CA THR A 347 22.47 -3.06 1.70
C THR A 347 22.42 -4.07 2.86
N ARG A 348 22.62 -5.37 2.58
CA ARG A 348 22.77 -6.41 3.63
C ARG A 348 24.18 -6.47 4.24
N THR A 349 25.16 -5.81 3.64
CA THR A 349 26.58 -5.91 3.98
C THR A 349 27.18 -4.59 4.45
N GLY A 350 28.15 -4.68 5.36
CA GLY A 350 28.77 -3.52 6.01
C GLY A 350 28.20 -3.23 7.40
N GLU A 351 28.60 -2.11 7.99
CA GLU A 351 28.15 -1.66 9.32
C GLU A 351 28.03 -0.14 9.34
N ILE A 352 26.92 0.37 9.88
CA ILE A 352 26.70 1.79 10.17
C ILE A 352 26.61 1.99 11.67
N LYS A 353 27.38 2.94 12.20
CA LYS A 353 27.30 3.38 13.60
C LYS A 353 26.39 4.61 13.72
N ILE A 354 25.42 4.53 14.62
CA ILE A 354 24.46 5.60 14.90
C ILE A 354 24.91 6.32 16.18
N ASN A 355 25.47 7.53 16.00
CA ASN A 355 26.30 8.26 16.97
C ASN A 355 25.65 8.69 18.31
N LYS A 356 24.38 8.36 18.60
CA LYS A 356 23.73 8.78 19.85
C LYS A 356 23.73 7.74 20.97
N ASP A 357 23.71 6.45 20.65
CA ASP A 357 23.41 5.40 21.64
C ASP A 357 24.28 4.14 21.49
N ASN A 358 25.42 4.24 20.79
CA ASN A 358 26.22 3.08 20.39
C ASN A 358 25.35 2.00 19.71
N LEU A 359 24.43 2.46 18.87
CA LEU A 359 23.56 1.64 18.04
C LEU A 359 24.30 1.33 16.74
N GLN A 360 24.11 0.12 16.24
CA GLN A 360 24.72 -0.37 15.03
C GLN A 360 23.64 -0.97 14.15
N VAL A 361 23.73 -0.68 12.85
CA VAL A 361 22.92 -1.30 11.80
C VAL A 361 23.87 -2.08 10.91
N GLN A 362 23.60 -3.36 10.68
CA GLN A 362 24.28 -4.14 9.66
C GLN A 362 23.79 -3.66 8.28
N GLY A 363 24.72 -3.38 7.37
CA GLY A 363 24.42 -2.81 6.06
C GLY A 363 25.14 -1.49 5.81
N THR A 364 24.99 -0.98 4.58
CA THR A 364 25.51 0.31 4.13
C THR A 364 24.38 1.10 3.47
N VAL A 365 24.29 2.40 3.73
CA VAL A 365 23.26 3.26 3.10
C VAL A 365 23.56 3.41 1.61
N LYS A 366 22.60 3.08 0.76
CA LYS A 366 22.72 3.27 -0.69
C LYS A 366 22.53 4.74 -1.08
N PRO A 367 23.11 5.20 -2.20
CA PRO A 367 22.92 6.54 -2.75
C PRO A 367 21.46 7.00 -2.90
N VAL A 368 20.50 6.10 -3.13
CA VAL A 368 19.07 6.43 -3.22
C VAL A 368 18.55 7.17 -1.98
N ALA A 369 19.11 6.93 -0.78
CA ALA A 369 18.73 7.64 0.44
C ALA A 369 18.92 9.17 0.34
N GLU A 370 19.84 9.63 -0.51
CA GLU A 370 20.02 11.07 -0.75
C GLU A 370 18.79 11.71 -1.41
N ALA A 371 18.06 10.98 -2.27
CA ALA A 371 16.86 11.47 -2.93
C ALA A 371 15.80 11.84 -1.89
N PHE A 372 15.55 10.96 -0.92
CA PHE A 372 14.60 11.19 0.16
C PHE A 372 15.06 12.30 1.12
N LYS A 373 16.35 12.33 1.47
CA LYS A 373 16.91 13.36 2.36
C LYS A 373 16.80 14.77 1.78
N LYS A 374 16.93 14.91 0.46
CA LYS A 374 16.87 16.21 -0.24
C LYS A 374 15.46 16.59 -0.69
N PHE A 375 14.49 15.69 -0.61
CA PHE A 375 13.14 15.94 -1.08
C PHE A 375 12.39 16.90 -0.15
N ILE A 376 11.76 17.93 -0.74
CA ILE A 376 10.99 18.96 -0.02
C ILE A 376 9.54 18.93 -0.53
N PRO A 377 8.62 18.22 0.15
CA PRO A 377 7.24 18.02 -0.30
C PRO A 377 6.31 19.24 -0.13
N PHE A 378 6.88 20.43 0.01
CA PHE A 378 6.15 21.69 0.18
C PHE A 378 6.65 22.78 -0.78
N GLY A 379 7.46 22.40 -1.77
CA GLY A 379 7.94 23.29 -2.81
C GLY A 379 6.85 23.69 -3.81
N LYS A 380 7.23 24.50 -4.79
CA LYS A 380 6.36 24.79 -5.93
C LYS A 380 6.15 23.50 -6.74
N LYS A 381 4.90 23.17 -7.05
CA LYS A 381 4.56 22.08 -7.96
C LYS A 381 4.89 22.48 -9.39
N ASP A 382 5.52 21.57 -10.13
CA ASP A 382 5.60 21.64 -11.59
C ASP A 382 4.39 20.90 -12.21
N SER A 383 4.34 20.83 -13.54
CA SER A 383 3.31 20.04 -14.25
C SER A 383 3.48 18.54 -14.00
N CYS A 384 2.37 17.83 -13.83
CA CYS A 384 2.31 16.37 -13.92
C CYS A 384 2.62 15.94 -15.37
N ILE A 385 3.71 15.21 -15.58
CA ILE A 385 4.23 14.93 -16.92
C ILE A 385 3.50 13.73 -17.53
N CYS A 386 2.96 13.89 -18.73
CA CYS A 386 2.50 12.77 -19.57
C CYS A 386 3.65 12.35 -20.49
N LEU A 387 4.12 11.10 -20.39
CA LEU A 387 5.19 10.62 -21.27
C LEU A 387 4.63 10.29 -22.67
N SER A 388 5.50 10.31 -23.68
CA SER A 388 5.11 10.01 -25.07
C SER A 388 4.57 8.59 -25.26
N ASN A 389 4.96 7.65 -24.40
CA ASN A 389 4.50 6.26 -24.41
C ASN A 389 3.29 6.02 -23.48
N TYR A 390 2.60 7.05 -23.00
CA TYR A 390 1.48 6.94 -22.05
C TYR A 390 0.38 5.97 -22.51
N TYR A 391 0.06 5.96 -23.81
CA TYR A 391 -0.98 5.09 -24.37
C TYR A 391 -0.47 3.72 -24.80
N ASN A 392 0.84 3.45 -24.78
CA ASN A 392 1.39 2.13 -25.09
C ASN A 392 2.81 2.05 -24.55
N TYR A 393 3.00 1.31 -23.44
CA TYR A 393 4.33 1.12 -22.86
C TYR A 393 5.20 0.20 -23.72
N SER A 394 4.57 -0.81 -24.33
CA SER A 394 5.23 -1.77 -25.22
C SER A 394 5.30 -1.23 -26.65
N GLU A 395 6.46 -1.39 -27.29
CA GLU A 395 6.62 -1.21 -28.73
C GLU A 395 6.42 -2.53 -29.51
N GLY A 396 5.73 -3.51 -28.89
CA GLY A 396 5.47 -4.82 -29.45
C GLY A 396 4.73 -4.80 -30.77
N LYS A 397 5.08 -5.74 -31.66
CA LYS A 397 4.51 -5.86 -33.02
C LYS A 397 3.91 -7.24 -33.29
N ALA A 398 3.77 -8.09 -32.26
CA ALA A 398 3.24 -9.44 -32.41
C ALA A 398 1.72 -9.43 -32.51
N SER A 399 1.06 -8.53 -31.77
CA SER A 399 -0.39 -8.39 -31.78
C SER A 399 -0.83 -6.99 -31.37
N ARG A 400 -2.03 -6.61 -31.80
CA ARG A 400 -2.67 -5.33 -31.51
C ARG A 400 -4.15 -5.55 -31.17
N ILE A 401 -4.63 -4.85 -30.14
CA ILE A 401 -6.06 -4.70 -29.85
C ILE A 401 -6.43 -3.22 -30.06
N ILE A 402 -7.52 -2.95 -30.78
CA ILE A 402 -8.07 -1.59 -30.94
C ILE A 402 -9.57 -1.58 -30.62
N GLY A 403 -10.09 -0.40 -30.30
CA GLY A 403 -11.52 -0.18 -30.11
C GLY A 403 -11.81 1.22 -29.56
N HIS A 404 -13.06 1.42 -29.16
CA HIS A 404 -13.55 2.62 -28.47
C HIS A 404 -14.32 2.22 -27.23
N LEU A 405 -14.06 2.86 -26.09
CA LEU A 405 -14.82 2.67 -24.86
C LEU A 405 -15.80 3.83 -24.67
N ILE A 406 -17.08 3.51 -24.53
CA ILE A 406 -18.15 4.50 -24.31
C ILE A 406 -19.03 4.11 -23.13
N ASP A 407 -19.64 5.12 -22.52
CA ASP A 407 -20.67 4.96 -21.50
C ASP A 407 -21.96 4.44 -22.14
N GLU A 408 -22.50 3.34 -21.62
CA GLU A 408 -23.67 2.66 -22.19
C GLU A 408 -24.92 3.55 -22.24
N GLU A 409 -25.12 4.41 -21.22
CA GLU A 409 -26.32 5.21 -21.06
C GLU A 409 -26.27 6.51 -21.86
N THR A 410 -25.11 7.17 -21.87
CA THR A 410 -24.93 8.49 -22.49
C THR A 410 -24.34 8.43 -23.90
N GLU A 411 -23.83 7.26 -24.29
CA GLU A 411 -23.06 7.00 -25.52
C GLU A 411 -21.84 7.93 -25.70
N GLN A 412 -21.41 8.61 -24.63
CA GLN A 412 -20.24 9.48 -24.66
C GLN A 412 -18.95 8.67 -24.53
N PRO A 413 -17.86 9.09 -25.18
CA PRO A 413 -16.57 8.46 -24.99
C PRO A 413 -16.07 8.58 -23.56
N ILE A 414 -15.48 7.49 -23.06
CA ILE A 414 -14.85 7.46 -21.74
C ILE A 414 -13.35 7.66 -21.93
N LYS A 415 -12.83 8.77 -21.42
CA LYS A 415 -11.39 9.06 -21.33
C LYS A 415 -10.78 8.39 -20.09
N GLY A 416 -9.58 7.83 -20.23
CA GLY A 416 -8.85 7.22 -19.12
C GLY A 416 -9.42 5.88 -18.64
N GLY A 417 -10.33 5.27 -19.39
CA GLY A 417 -10.68 3.87 -19.20
C GLY A 417 -9.47 2.98 -19.42
N VAL A 418 -9.42 1.82 -18.76
CA VAL A 418 -8.29 0.91 -18.78
C VAL A 418 -8.68 -0.32 -19.57
N VAL A 419 -7.82 -0.72 -20.50
CA VAL A 419 -7.99 -1.92 -21.32
C VAL A 419 -6.76 -2.80 -21.13
N LEU A 420 -6.97 -4.06 -20.79
CA LEU A 420 -5.94 -5.07 -20.56
C LEU A 420 -6.14 -6.24 -21.52
N GLY A 421 -5.07 -6.68 -22.17
CA GLY A 421 -5.02 -7.91 -22.95
C GLY A 421 -3.94 -8.86 -22.41
N TRP A 422 -4.18 -10.17 -22.47
CA TRP A 422 -3.20 -11.18 -22.03
C TRP A 422 -3.21 -12.43 -22.91
N ASP A 423 -2.18 -13.25 -22.78
CA ASP A 423 -2.04 -14.52 -23.50
C ASP A 423 -2.91 -15.65 -22.91
N GLU A 424 -2.98 -16.79 -23.60
CA GLU A 424 -3.85 -17.94 -23.26
C GLU A 424 -3.66 -18.46 -21.82
N HIS A 425 -2.49 -18.23 -21.23
CA HIS A 425 -2.08 -18.84 -19.98
C HIS A 425 -1.78 -17.82 -18.88
N TRP A 426 -2.20 -16.56 -19.05
CA TRP A 426 -1.99 -15.48 -18.09
C TRP A 426 -0.51 -15.24 -17.71
N VAL A 427 0.42 -15.59 -18.61
CA VAL A 427 1.86 -15.43 -18.38
C VAL A 427 2.27 -13.99 -18.67
N HIS A 428 1.71 -13.41 -19.72
CA HIS A 428 2.01 -12.04 -20.14
C HIS A 428 0.74 -11.23 -20.32
N SER A 429 0.78 -9.97 -19.86
CA SER A 429 -0.35 -9.06 -19.97
C SER A 429 0.12 -7.63 -20.21
N TYR A 430 -0.57 -6.91 -21.07
CA TYR A 430 -0.34 -5.50 -21.37
C TYR A 430 -1.62 -4.71 -21.21
N HIS A 431 -1.52 -3.51 -20.64
CA HIS A 431 -2.64 -2.59 -20.56
C HIS A 431 -2.35 -1.26 -21.27
N THR A 432 -3.42 -0.59 -21.66
CA THR A 432 -3.44 0.79 -22.16
C THR A 432 -4.55 1.57 -21.44
N VAL A 433 -4.64 2.85 -21.77
CA VAL A 433 -5.70 3.75 -21.35
C VAL A 433 -6.37 4.40 -22.55
N THR A 434 -7.66 4.71 -22.44
CA THR A 434 -8.42 5.33 -23.53
C THR A 434 -8.13 6.83 -23.65
N LYS A 435 -8.17 7.33 -24.89
CA LYS A 435 -8.01 8.75 -25.24
C LYS A 435 -9.29 9.54 -24.99
N ASP A 436 -9.24 10.85 -25.23
CA ASP A 436 -10.36 11.78 -25.06
C ASP A 436 -11.58 11.42 -25.92
N ASP A 437 -11.37 10.79 -27.07
CA ASP A 437 -12.41 10.27 -27.97
C ASP A 437 -12.80 8.82 -27.65
N GLY A 438 -12.34 8.27 -26.52
CA GLY A 438 -12.59 6.90 -26.07
C GLY A 438 -11.80 5.83 -26.83
N SER A 439 -11.06 6.20 -27.89
CA SER A 439 -10.25 5.24 -28.66
C SER A 439 -9.08 4.71 -27.83
N PHE A 440 -8.69 3.47 -28.10
CA PHE A 440 -7.53 2.84 -27.48
C PHE A 440 -6.78 1.91 -28.44
N GLU A 441 -5.53 1.64 -28.10
CA GLU A 441 -4.67 0.67 -28.78
C GLU A 441 -3.82 -0.04 -27.71
N VAL A 442 -3.85 -1.37 -27.69
CA VAL A 442 -2.91 -2.19 -26.89
C VAL A 442 -1.96 -2.90 -27.84
N LEU A 443 -0.66 -2.69 -27.67
CA LEU A 443 0.38 -3.43 -28.40
C LEU A 443 0.99 -4.53 -27.53
N GLY A 444 1.21 -5.70 -28.14
CA GLY A 444 1.78 -6.87 -27.47
C GLY A 444 2.99 -7.45 -28.20
N VAL A 445 3.90 -8.04 -27.43
CA VAL A 445 5.02 -8.86 -27.94
C VAL A 445 4.66 -10.34 -28.07
N HIS A 446 3.41 -10.70 -27.74
CA HIS A 446 2.80 -12.01 -27.90
C HIS A 446 1.37 -11.88 -28.47
N PRO A 447 0.78 -12.97 -28.99
CA PRO A 447 -0.65 -13.00 -29.30
C PRO A 447 -1.51 -12.77 -28.05
N PHE A 448 -2.58 -11.98 -28.20
CA PHE A 448 -3.61 -11.87 -27.17
C PHE A 448 -4.69 -12.94 -27.39
N TYR A 449 -5.15 -13.52 -26.30
CA TYR A 449 -6.25 -14.51 -26.27
C TYR A 449 -7.46 -14.02 -25.50
N HIS A 450 -7.25 -13.05 -24.62
CA HIS A 450 -8.28 -12.55 -23.73
C HIS A 450 -8.13 -11.04 -23.57
N TRP A 451 -9.24 -10.37 -23.24
CA TRP A 451 -9.22 -8.95 -22.94
C TRP A 451 -10.28 -8.57 -21.90
N ILE A 452 -10.04 -7.46 -21.21
CA ILE A 452 -10.98 -6.82 -20.29
C ILE A 452 -10.84 -5.30 -20.39
N ALA A 453 -11.96 -4.58 -20.32
CA ALA A 453 -12.02 -3.13 -20.36
C ALA A 453 -12.97 -2.59 -19.31
N THR A 454 -12.61 -1.46 -18.68
CA THR A 454 -13.47 -0.75 -17.73
C THR A 454 -13.00 0.71 -17.57
N ALA A 455 -13.64 1.46 -16.68
CA ALA A 455 -13.14 2.73 -16.17
C ALA A 455 -13.49 2.87 -14.70
N THR A 456 -12.94 3.88 -14.02
CA THR A 456 -13.30 4.13 -12.63
C THR A 456 -14.80 4.40 -12.50
N MET A 457 -15.49 3.75 -11.57
CA MET A 457 -16.95 3.81 -11.35
C MET A 457 -17.80 3.10 -12.42
N TYR A 458 -17.20 2.35 -13.34
CA TYR A 458 -17.90 1.55 -14.35
C TYR A 458 -17.74 0.05 -14.09
N GLU A 459 -18.69 -0.78 -14.50
CA GLU A 459 -18.50 -2.22 -14.54
C GLU A 459 -17.47 -2.61 -15.60
N ALA A 460 -16.91 -3.81 -15.49
CA ALA A 460 -15.98 -4.34 -16.49
C ALA A 460 -16.73 -5.14 -17.57
N VAL A 461 -16.24 -5.07 -18.80
CA VAL A 461 -16.60 -5.96 -19.90
C VAL A 461 -15.37 -6.74 -20.33
N ARG A 462 -15.54 -8.02 -20.64
CA ARG A 462 -14.44 -8.94 -21.02
C ARG A 462 -14.94 -9.98 -22.00
N ASP A 463 -14.03 -10.47 -22.84
CA ASP A 463 -14.29 -11.58 -23.75
C ASP A 463 -12.96 -12.22 -24.18
N ASP A 464 -13.05 -13.30 -24.96
CA ASP A 464 -11.93 -14.04 -25.51
C ASP A 464 -11.81 -13.81 -27.03
N PHE A 465 -10.60 -13.94 -27.56
CA PHE A 465 -10.34 -13.92 -28.98
C PHE A 465 -10.45 -15.32 -29.58
N GLY A 466 -11.24 -15.47 -30.64
CA GLY A 466 -11.25 -16.69 -31.44
C GLY A 466 -9.93 -16.88 -32.21
N PRO A 467 -9.53 -18.11 -32.55
CA PRO A 467 -8.24 -18.42 -33.17
C PRO A 467 -7.98 -17.73 -34.53
N ASN A 468 -9.04 -17.27 -35.22
CA ASN A 468 -8.97 -16.57 -36.50
C ASN A 468 -9.55 -15.14 -36.44
N SER A 469 -9.69 -14.56 -35.24
CA SER A 469 -10.36 -13.27 -35.07
C SER A 469 -9.48 -12.06 -35.41
N SER A 470 -8.16 -12.23 -35.49
CA SER A 470 -7.26 -11.16 -35.94
C SER A 470 -7.26 -11.01 -37.46
N LYS A 471 -7.07 -9.78 -37.92
CA LYS A 471 -6.83 -9.45 -39.34
C LYS A 471 -5.50 -8.71 -39.48
N PRO A 472 -4.80 -8.81 -40.62
CA PRO A 472 -3.65 -7.95 -40.88
C PRO A 472 -4.04 -6.48 -40.78
N GLY A 473 -3.52 -5.78 -39.78
CA GLY A 473 -3.79 -4.36 -39.56
C GLY A 473 -2.74 -3.45 -40.20
N LYS A 474 -2.70 -2.20 -39.75
CA LYS A 474 -1.65 -1.26 -40.14
C LYS A 474 -0.28 -1.86 -39.80
N ASP A 475 0.66 -1.75 -40.74
CA ASP A 475 2.02 -2.28 -40.63
C ASP A 475 2.10 -3.83 -40.56
N ASN A 476 1.06 -4.52 -41.03
CA ASN A 476 0.94 -5.97 -41.08
C ASN A 476 0.95 -6.67 -39.69
N ILE A 477 0.60 -5.93 -38.63
CA ILE A 477 0.45 -6.46 -37.27
C ILE A 477 -0.92 -7.14 -37.14
N PRO A 478 -1.01 -8.40 -36.67
CA PRO A 478 -2.28 -9.04 -36.36
C PRO A 478 -3.11 -8.19 -35.39
N THR A 479 -4.26 -7.70 -35.87
CA THR A 479 -5.09 -6.73 -35.15
C THR A 479 -6.46 -7.32 -34.85
N PHE A 480 -6.85 -7.25 -33.58
CA PHE A 480 -8.20 -7.51 -33.10
C PHE A 480 -8.93 -6.18 -32.93
N ASP A 481 -10.01 -5.98 -33.68
CA ASP A 481 -10.85 -4.79 -33.59
C ASP A 481 -12.11 -5.11 -32.78
N LEU A 482 -12.18 -4.55 -31.58
CA LEU A 482 -13.29 -4.72 -30.65
C LEU A 482 -14.48 -3.81 -30.97
N GLY A 483 -14.35 -2.90 -31.95
CA GLY A 483 -15.36 -1.92 -32.28
C GLY A 483 -15.65 -0.98 -31.11
N THR A 484 -16.93 -0.79 -30.82
CA THR A 484 -17.40 0.06 -29.71
C THR A 484 -17.81 -0.80 -28.53
N LEU A 485 -17.05 -0.69 -27.44
CA LEU A 485 -17.32 -1.30 -26.15
C LEU A 485 -18.19 -0.36 -25.32
N LYS A 486 -19.40 -0.83 -24.96
CA LYS A 486 -20.30 -0.13 -24.04
C LYS A 486 -20.09 -0.65 -22.63
N VAL A 487 -19.83 0.25 -21.67
CA VAL A 487 -19.74 -0.09 -20.24
C VAL A 487 -20.78 0.68 -19.44
N LYS A 488 -21.41 -0.02 -18.50
CA LYS A 488 -22.39 0.56 -17.58
C LYS A 488 -21.69 1.13 -16.34
N LYS A 489 -22.23 2.20 -15.75
CA LYS A 489 -21.83 2.63 -14.41
C LYS A 489 -22.11 1.53 -13.37
N ALA A 490 -21.20 1.37 -12.42
CA ALA A 490 -21.35 0.41 -11.34
C ALA A 490 -22.48 0.83 -10.38
N ASP A 491 -23.24 -0.14 -9.89
CA ASP A 491 -24.34 0.05 -8.94
C ASP A 491 -23.79 0.01 -7.50
N LEU A 492 -23.94 1.10 -6.73
CA LEU A 492 -23.09 1.44 -5.57
C LEU A 492 -23.79 1.60 -4.22
#